data_AF-A0A9P6DAD1-F1
#
_entry.id   AF-A0A9P6DAD1-F1
#
_cell.length_a   1.000
_cell.length_b   1.000
_cell.length_c   1.000
_cell.angle_alpha   90.00
_cell.angle_beta   90.00
_cell.angle_gamma   90.00
#
_symmetry.space_group_name_H-M   'P 1'
#
loop_
_entity.id
_entity.type
_entity.pdbx_description
1 polymer ?
#
loop_
_entity_poly.entity_id
_entity_poly.type
_entity_poly.pdbx_seq_one_letter_code
_entity_poly.pdbx_strand_id
1 'polypeptide(L)'
;MKVKLVSEKRFDTLFCGSDHMLLELILYTHIGGYSHGHSSNGRFFYRDDIVKTQDTLKALECAEDLKTATNEFYKAQRDRTWVIISTLRKYETWAEHAADRKVVESESRAAQRWEDIQQRFRDIGYIDEDITAIKSHPNVKSDTPLTNQGWGQAKKVRIDKCQGTALSDACTKYMRTLRLT
;
A
#
# COMPACT_ATOMS: atom_id res chain seq x y z
N MET A 1 4.53 -8.22 -25.26
CA MET A 1 4.22 -7.14 -26.23
C MET A 1 4.79 -5.85 -25.65
N LYS A 2 5.75 -5.17 -26.29
CA LYS A 2 6.26 -3.88 -25.78
C LYS A 2 5.20 -2.82 -26.02
N VAL A 3 4.62 -2.28 -24.95
CA VAL A 3 3.66 -1.19 -25.02
C VAL A 3 4.36 0.04 -25.62
N LYS A 4 3.85 0.56 -26.74
CA LYS A 4 4.40 1.76 -27.39
C LYS A 4 3.81 2.99 -26.72
N LEU A 5 4.41 3.41 -25.61
CA LEU A 5 4.07 4.66 -24.94
C LEU A 5 4.80 5.84 -25.57
N VAL A 6 4.11 6.97 -25.68
CA VAL A 6 4.62 8.25 -26.16
C VAL A 6 4.58 9.23 -25.01
N SER A 7 5.73 9.76 -24.61
CA SER A 7 5.77 10.85 -23.63
C SER A 7 5.21 12.12 -24.25
N GLU A 8 4.50 12.92 -23.47
CA GLU A 8 3.99 14.24 -23.88
C GLU A 8 5.06 15.11 -24.55
N LYS A 9 6.26 15.16 -23.96
CA LYS A 9 7.41 15.94 -24.47
C LYS A 9 7.89 15.53 -25.88
N ARG A 10 7.51 14.36 -26.37
CA ARG A 10 7.88 13.84 -27.69
C ARG A 10 6.69 13.80 -28.65
N PHE A 11 5.53 14.31 -28.24
CA PHE A 11 4.33 14.32 -29.06
C PHE A 11 4.58 15.05 -30.37
N ASP A 12 5.03 16.31 -30.32
CA ASP A 12 5.27 17.14 -31.50
C ASP A 12 6.32 16.53 -32.44
N THR A 13 7.32 15.83 -31.89
CA THR A 13 8.35 15.16 -32.69
C THR A 13 7.80 13.94 -33.44
N LEU A 14 6.90 13.17 -32.82
CA LEU A 14 6.37 11.93 -33.39
C LEU A 14 5.09 12.13 -34.20
N PHE A 15 4.35 13.20 -33.92
CA PHE A 15 3.05 13.54 -34.49
C PHE A 15 3.04 15.00 -34.95
N CYS A 16 4.05 15.40 -35.74
CA CYS A 16 4.20 16.75 -36.23
C CYS A 16 2.93 17.26 -36.94
N GLY A 17 2.51 18.48 -36.61
CA GLY A 17 1.31 19.12 -37.17
C GLY A 17 -0.01 18.67 -36.54
N SER A 18 0.03 17.80 -35.53
CA SER A 18 -1.17 17.39 -34.80
C SER A 18 -1.51 18.39 -33.70
N ASP A 19 -2.79 18.60 -33.45
CA ASP A 19 -3.24 19.46 -32.35
C ASP A 19 -2.94 18.81 -30.99
N HIS A 20 -2.23 19.54 -30.11
CA HIS A 20 -1.91 19.09 -28.76
C HIS A 20 -3.15 18.89 -27.89
N MET A 21 -4.28 19.55 -28.22
CA MET A 21 -5.56 19.33 -27.55
C MET A 21 -6.04 17.88 -27.62
N LEU A 22 -5.56 17.11 -28.59
CA LEU A 22 -5.85 15.69 -28.71
C LEU A 22 -5.42 14.88 -27.49
N LEU A 23 -4.35 15.29 -26.81
CA LEU A 23 -3.87 14.62 -25.60
C LEU A 23 -4.84 14.75 -24.42
N GLU A 24 -5.67 15.79 -24.39
CA GLU A 24 -6.70 15.96 -23.35
C GLU A 24 -7.92 15.04 -23.55
N LEU A 25 -8.00 14.37 -24.71
CA LEU A 25 -9.10 13.45 -25.05
C LEU A 25 -8.77 12.00 -24.75
N ILE A 26 -7.52 11.71 -24.40
CA ILE A 26 -6.97 10.37 -24.31
C ILE A 26 -6.47 10.13 -22.88
N LEU A 27 -6.59 8.88 -22.44
CA LEU A 27 -6.04 8.44 -21.18
C LEU A 27 -4.51 8.47 -21.21
N TYR A 28 -3.93 8.96 -20.13
CA TYR A 28 -2.50 8.90 -19.90
C TYR A 28 -2.16 8.05 -18.68
N THR A 29 -0.90 7.66 -18.60
CA THR A 29 -0.29 7.08 -17.41
C THR A 29 0.94 7.90 -17.02
N HIS A 30 1.30 7.86 -15.75
CA HIS A 30 2.55 8.44 -15.23
C HIS A 30 3.72 7.45 -15.26
N ILE A 31 3.48 6.21 -15.68
CA ILE A 31 4.46 5.14 -15.74
C ILE A 31 5.00 5.05 -17.18
N GLY A 32 6.27 5.38 -17.36
CA GLY A 32 6.92 5.30 -18.66
C GLY A 32 7.24 3.86 -19.07
N GLY A 33 7.39 3.61 -20.37
CA GLY A 33 7.70 2.26 -20.90
C GLY A 33 9.04 1.67 -20.43
N TYR A 34 9.92 2.49 -19.85
CA TYR A 34 11.22 2.10 -19.30
C TYR A 34 11.34 2.36 -17.79
N SER A 35 10.26 2.75 -17.10
CA SER A 35 10.37 3.18 -15.71
C SER A 35 10.35 2.04 -14.69
N HIS A 36 10.37 0.77 -15.13
CA HIS A 36 10.27 -0.41 -14.25
C HIS A 36 9.09 -0.35 -13.25
N GLY A 37 8.01 0.34 -13.61
CA GLY A 37 6.84 0.54 -12.74
C GLY A 37 6.92 1.79 -11.86
N HIS A 38 8.02 2.54 -11.88
CA HIS A 38 8.08 3.82 -11.18
C HIS A 38 7.27 4.89 -11.90
N SER A 39 6.43 5.57 -11.12
CA SER A 39 5.71 6.77 -11.56
C SER A 39 6.70 7.91 -11.78
N SER A 40 6.42 8.76 -12.77
CA SER A 40 7.16 9.99 -13.02
C SER A 40 6.20 11.15 -13.26
N ASN A 41 6.68 12.38 -13.11
CA ASN A 41 5.84 13.57 -13.32
C ASN A 41 5.39 13.78 -14.78
N GLY A 42 5.89 12.97 -15.73
CA GLY A 42 5.50 13.05 -17.13
C GLY A 42 4.18 12.33 -17.42
N ARG A 43 3.42 12.82 -18.40
CA ARG A 43 2.30 12.07 -19.00
C ARG A 43 2.81 11.20 -20.16
N PHE A 44 2.37 9.95 -20.18
CA PHE A 44 2.61 9.01 -21.27
C PHE A 44 1.29 8.54 -21.84
N PHE A 45 1.21 8.49 -23.15
CA PHE A 45 0.01 8.15 -23.90
C PHE A 45 0.25 6.88 -24.70
N TYR A 46 -0.78 6.07 -24.86
CA TYR A 46 -0.71 4.93 -25.76
C TYR A 46 -0.71 5.44 -27.21
N ARG A 47 0.31 5.05 -27.97
CA ARG A 47 0.44 5.49 -29.37
C ARG A 47 -0.80 5.15 -30.20
N ASP A 48 -1.38 3.97 -29.95
CA ASP A 48 -2.54 3.49 -30.70
C ASP A 48 -3.79 4.33 -30.40
N ASP A 49 -3.93 4.84 -29.16
CA ASP A 49 -5.04 5.74 -28.80
C ASP A 49 -4.89 7.12 -29.44
N ILE A 50 -3.66 7.61 -29.61
CA ILE A 50 -3.38 8.84 -30.36
C ILE A 50 -3.85 8.68 -31.80
N VAL A 51 -3.39 7.63 -32.49
CA VAL A 51 -3.74 7.36 -33.89
C VAL A 51 -5.25 7.18 -34.05
N LYS A 52 -5.87 6.37 -33.18
CA LYS A 52 -7.32 6.14 -33.21
C LYS A 52 -8.11 7.44 -33.04
N THR A 53 -7.69 8.32 -32.15
CA THR A 53 -8.37 9.61 -31.93
C THR A 53 -8.20 10.53 -33.14
N GLN A 54 -7.02 10.55 -33.76
CA GLN A 54 -6.79 11.28 -35.01
C GLN A 54 -7.66 10.78 -36.16
N ASP A 55 -7.72 9.46 -36.35
CA ASP A 55 -8.54 8.85 -37.39
C ASP A 55 -10.02 9.14 -37.17
N THR A 56 -10.47 9.15 -35.91
CA THR A 56 -11.84 9.53 -35.56
C THR A 56 -12.12 10.99 -35.90
N LEU A 57 -11.22 11.92 -35.55
CA LEU A 57 -11.39 13.34 -35.88
C LEU A 57 -11.42 13.57 -37.39
N LYS A 58 -10.54 12.90 -38.16
CA LYS A 58 -10.56 12.96 -39.63
C LYS A 58 -11.86 12.43 -40.22
N ALA A 59 -12.39 11.32 -39.68
CA ALA A 59 -13.67 10.79 -40.15
C ALA A 59 -14.83 11.77 -39.92
N LEU A 60 -14.76 12.59 -38.86
CA LEU A 60 -15.74 13.64 -38.59
C LEU A 60 -15.64 14.82 -39.57
N GLU A 61 -14.50 15.05 -40.23
CA GLU A 61 -14.34 16.08 -41.27
C GLU A 61 -15.31 15.88 -42.45
N CYS A 62 -15.77 14.63 -42.67
CA CYS A 62 -16.76 14.30 -43.69
C CYS A 62 -18.22 14.42 -43.23
N ALA A 63 -18.48 14.82 -41.98
CA ALA A 63 -19.83 14.97 -41.46
C ALA A 63 -20.53 16.19 -42.09
N GLU A 64 -21.84 16.07 -42.32
CA GLU A 64 -22.67 17.15 -42.86
C GLU A 64 -22.70 18.38 -41.94
N ASP A 65 -22.70 18.16 -40.61
CA ASP A 65 -22.47 19.19 -39.59
C ASP A 65 -21.21 18.88 -38.77
N LEU A 66 -20.06 19.24 -39.35
CA LEU A 66 -18.74 19.10 -38.75
C LEU A 66 -18.66 19.67 -37.33
N LYS A 67 -19.23 20.86 -37.11
CA LYS A 67 -19.07 21.59 -35.86
C LYS A 67 -19.79 20.87 -34.72
N THR A 68 -21.02 20.44 -34.96
CA THR A 68 -21.80 19.70 -33.96
C THR A 68 -21.15 18.35 -33.66
N ALA A 69 -20.81 17.58 -34.71
CA ALA A 69 -20.23 16.25 -34.54
C ALA A 69 -18.88 16.27 -33.79
N THR A 70 -18.02 17.25 -34.09
CA THR A 70 -16.74 17.44 -33.39
C THR A 70 -16.93 17.82 -31.93
N ASN A 71 -17.86 18.73 -31.64
CA ASN A 71 -18.15 19.15 -30.26
C ASN A 71 -18.71 18.01 -29.41
N GLU A 72 -19.61 17.21 -29.98
CA GLU A 72 -20.16 16.04 -29.30
C GLU A 72 -19.08 15.01 -29.00
N PHE A 73 -18.20 14.73 -29.96
CA PHE A 73 -17.05 13.83 -29.76
C PHE A 73 -16.12 14.33 -28.65
N TYR A 74 -15.73 15.62 -28.68
CA TYR A 74 -14.87 16.20 -27.65
C TYR A 74 -15.49 16.13 -26.27
N LYS A 75 -16.79 16.46 -26.16
CA LYS A 75 -17.51 16.38 -24.89
C LYS A 75 -17.52 14.95 -24.37
N ALA A 76 -17.95 13.99 -25.20
CA ALA A 76 -18.04 12.59 -24.82
C ALA A 76 -16.68 12.02 -24.36
N GLN A 77 -15.60 12.33 -25.07
CA GLN A 77 -14.28 11.83 -24.70
C GLN A 77 -13.66 12.51 -23.49
N ARG A 78 -13.89 13.81 -23.30
CA ARG A 78 -13.48 14.48 -22.06
C ARG A 78 -14.21 13.91 -20.86
N ASP A 79 -15.53 13.73 -20.96
CA ASP A 79 -16.34 13.18 -19.88
C ASP A 79 -15.88 11.76 -19.52
N ARG A 80 -15.63 10.92 -20.53
CA ARG A 80 -15.09 9.57 -20.33
C ARG A 80 -13.72 9.59 -19.66
N THR A 81 -12.79 10.37 -20.19
CA THR A 81 -11.42 10.48 -19.67
C THR A 81 -11.43 11.01 -18.23
N TRP A 82 -12.26 12.00 -17.94
CA TRP A 82 -12.43 12.55 -16.61
C TRP A 82 -12.99 11.54 -15.61
N VAL A 83 -14.01 10.77 -15.97
CA VAL A 83 -14.58 9.72 -15.10
C VAL A 83 -13.52 8.67 -14.76
N ILE A 84 -12.72 8.25 -15.73
CA ILE A 84 -11.66 7.25 -15.51
C ILE A 84 -10.57 7.82 -14.61
N ILE A 85 -10.04 9.01 -14.91
CA ILE A 85 -8.98 9.65 -14.10
C ILE A 85 -9.45 9.89 -12.66
N SER A 86 -10.66 10.43 -12.48
CA SER A 86 -11.20 10.68 -11.14
C SER A 86 -11.42 9.39 -10.34
N THR A 87 -11.79 8.30 -11.01
CA THR A 87 -11.94 6.97 -10.39
C THR A 87 -10.58 6.38 -10.02
N LEU A 88 -9.58 6.49 -10.91
CA LEU A 88 -8.21 6.04 -10.62
C LEU A 88 -7.64 6.75 -9.39
N ARG A 89 -7.80 8.07 -9.27
CA ARG A 89 -7.38 8.82 -8.08
C ARG A 89 -8.02 8.30 -6.81
N LYS A 90 -9.31 7.96 -6.83
CA LYS A 90 -9.99 7.35 -5.67
C LYS A 90 -9.36 6.02 -5.28
N TYR A 91 -8.98 5.19 -6.25
CA TYR A 91 -8.31 3.92 -5.97
C TYR A 91 -6.89 4.11 -5.46
N GLU A 92 -6.14 5.08 -5.98
CA GLU A 92 -4.82 5.45 -5.46
C GLU A 92 -4.91 5.87 -3.99
N THR A 93 -5.80 6.81 -3.66
CA THR A 93 -6.05 7.22 -2.26
C THR A 93 -6.51 6.06 -1.39
N TRP A 94 -7.40 5.19 -1.90
CA TRP A 94 -7.84 4.02 -1.15
C TRP A 94 -6.69 3.06 -0.85
N ALA A 95 -5.78 2.85 -1.80
CA ALA A 95 -4.62 1.99 -1.66
C ALA A 95 -3.60 2.55 -0.65
N GLU A 96 -3.35 3.87 -0.71
CA GLU A 96 -2.54 4.58 0.30
C GLU A 96 -3.12 4.38 1.70
N HIS A 97 -4.41 4.67 1.87
CA HIS A 97 -5.08 4.50 3.16
C HIS A 97 -5.13 3.03 3.60
N ALA A 98 -5.13 2.06 2.67
CA ALA A 98 -5.09 0.65 3.01
C ALA A 98 -3.76 0.23 3.62
N ALA A 99 -2.65 0.81 3.18
CA ALA A 99 -1.34 0.58 3.79
C ALA A 99 -1.31 1.14 5.22
N ASP A 100 -1.81 2.37 5.42
CA ASP A 100 -1.89 2.98 6.74
C ASP A 100 -2.78 2.18 7.70
N ARG A 101 -3.94 1.73 7.23
CA ARG A 101 -4.83 0.85 8.02
C ARG A 101 -4.12 -0.42 8.47
N LYS A 102 -3.35 -1.07 7.58
CA LYS A 102 -2.60 -2.28 7.95
C LYS A 102 -1.56 -2.03 9.04
N VAL A 103 -0.89 -0.87 9.01
CA VAL A 103 0.06 -0.48 10.05
C VAL A 103 -0.66 -0.29 11.39
N VAL A 104 -1.73 0.51 11.40
CA VAL A 104 -2.52 0.78 12.62
C VAL A 104 -3.12 -0.52 13.19
N GLU A 105 -3.67 -1.38 12.34
CA GLU A 105 -4.21 -2.68 12.76
C GLU A 105 -3.10 -3.60 13.32
N SER A 106 -1.91 -3.62 12.70
CA SER A 106 -0.77 -4.38 13.20
C SER A 106 -0.30 -3.89 14.57
N GLU A 107 -0.24 -2.58 14.77
CA GLU A 107 0.11 -1.98 16.05
C GLU A 107 -0.93 -2.29 17.13
N SER A 108 -2.21 -2.20 16.79
CA SER A 108 -3.31 -2.55 17.69
C SER A 108 -3.25 -4.02 18.11
N ARG A 109 -3.01 -4.95 17.17
CA ARG A 109 -2.85 -6.38 17.50
C ARG A 109 -1.63 -6.64 18.37
N ALA A 110 -0.51 -5.97 18.11
CA ALA A 110 0.69 -6.09 18.93
C ALA A 110 0.48 -5.55 20.35
N ALA A 111 -0.28 -4.45 20.50
CA ALA A 111 -0.66 -3.91 21.80
C ALA A 111 -1.57 -4.88 22.57
N GLN A 112 -2.61 -5.42 21.93
CA GLN A 112 -3.50 -6.41 22.55
C GLN A 112 -2.74 -7.66 23.01
N ARG A 113 -1.84 -8.18 22.15
CA ARG A 113 -0.99 -9.31 22.51
C ARG A 113 -0.12 -8.99 23.72
N TRP A 114 0.42 -7.77 23.79
CA TRP A 114 1.22 -7.34 24.93
C TRP A 114 0.40 -7.35 26.22
N GLU A 115 -0.81 -6.80 26.20
CA GLU A 115 -1.73 -6.84 27.36
C GLU A 115 -2.03 -8.28 27.81
N ASP A 116 -2.31 -9.19 26.86
CA ASP A 116 -2.55 -10.60 27.16
C ASP A 116 -1.32 -11.26 27.83
N ILE A 117 -0.11 -10.92 27.38
CA ILE A 117 1.15 -11.39 27.98
C ILE A 117 1.29 -10.83 29.40
N GLN A 118 1.05 -9.53 29.61
CA GLN A 118 1.13 -8.91 30.93
C GLN A 118 0.16 -9.58 31.90
N GLN A 119 -1.09 -9.78 31.48
CA GLN A 119 -2.11 -10.42 32.30
C GLN A 119 -1.69 -11.83 32.71
N ARG A 120 -1.26 -12.66 31.76
CA ARG A 120 -0.81 -14.04 32.07
C ARG A 120 0.40 -14.09 32.99
N PHE A 121 1.32 -13.13 32.91
CA PHE A 121 2.45 -13.04 33.83
C PHE A 121 2.02 -12.60 35.24
N ARG A 122 1.09 -11.64 35.35
CA ARG A 122 0.49 -11.24 36.63
C ARG A 122 -0.26 -12.39 37.28
N ASP A 123 -1.02 -13.17 36.51
CA ASP A 123 -1.78 -14.33 37.00
C ASP A 123 -0.88 -15.40 37.66
N ILE A 124 0.39 -15.51 37.22
CA ILE A 124 1.37 -16.43 37.82
C ILE A 124 2.30 -15.74 38.82
N GLY A 125 2.05 -14.46 39.16
CA GLY A 125 2.67 -13.74 40.26
C GLY A 125 3.90 -12.88 39.92
N TYR A 126 4.15 -12.54 38.65
CA TYR A 126 5.20 -11.58 38.30
C TYR A 126 4.73 -10.14 38.52
N ILE A 127 5.70 -9.29 38.90
CA ILE A 127 5.50 -7.83 39.06
C ILE A 127 5.68 -7.10 37.73
N ASP A 128 5.19 -5.86 37.64
CA ASP A 128 5.18 -5.09 36.39
C ASP A 128 6.59 -4.74 35.89
N GLU A 129 7.56 -4.56 36.78
CA GLU A 129 8.97 -4.33 36.43
C GLU A 129 9.56 -5.53 35.69
N ASP A 130 9.29 -6.74 36.20
CA ASP A 130 9.74 -8.01 35.62
C ASP A 130 9.14 -8.23 34.23
N ILE A 131 7.87 -7.87 34.07
CA ILE A 131 7.14 -8.00 32.83
C ILE A 131 7.70 -6.99 31.81
N THR A 132 7.83 -5.72 32.20
CA THR A 132 8.31 -4.65 31.31
C THR A 132 9.71 -4.94 30.73
N ALA A 133 10.55 -5.67 31.48
CA ALA A 133 11.87 -6.07 31.04
C ALA A 133 11.88 -6.88 29.73
N ILE A 134 10.81 -7.61 29.37
CA ILE A 134 10.75 -8.43 28.14
C ILE A 134 10.04 -7.75 26.96
N LYS A 135 9.48 -6.54 27.15
CA LYS A 135 8.61 -5.86 26.17
C LYS A 135 9.20 -5.74 24.76
N SER A 136 10.52 -5.48 24.67
CA SER A 136 11.21 -5.27 23.39
C SER A 136 11.59 -6.57 22.66
N HIS A 137 11.38 -7.74 23.26
CA HIS A 137 11.83 -9.00 22.67
C HIS A 137 10.99 -9.38 21.43
N PRO A 138 11.59 -9.87 20.32
CA PRO A 138 10.85 -10.20 19.09
C PRO A 138 9.66 -11.16 19.29
N ASN A 139 9.82 -12.20 20.10
CA ASN A 139 8.73 -13.15 20.43
C ASN A 139 7.56 -12.53 21.22
N VAL A 140 7.78 -11.36 21.82
CA VAL A 140 6.79 -10.59 22.57
C VAL A 140 6.17 -9.52 21.66
N LYS A 141 7.00 -8.80 20.90
CA LYS A 141 6.64 -7.74 19.95
C LYS A 141 6.12 -8.28 18.60
N SER A 142 5.20 -9.23 18.63
CA SER A 142 4.54 -9.77 17.44
C SER A 142 3.10 -9.25 17.34
N ASP A 143 2.59 -9.08 16.13
CA ASP A 143 1.18 -8.73 15.85
C ASP A 143 0.27 -9.96 15.71
N THR A 144 0.79 -11.16 15.98
CA THR A 144 0.00 -12.39 15.97
C THR A 144 -0.75 -12.57 17.30
N PRO A 145 -1.96 -13.15 17.30
CA PRO A 145 -2.67 -13.47 18.54
C PRO A 145 -1.84 -14.34 19.49
N LEU A 146 -2.01 -14.16 20.81
CA LEU A 146 -1.25 -14.91 21.81
C LEU A 146 -1.71 -16.38 21.86
N THR A 147 -0.97 -17.27 21.21
CA THR A 147 -1.17 -18.72 21.30
C THR A 147 -0.47 -19.32 22.51
N ASN A 148 -0.82 -20.56 22.89
CA ASN A 148 -0.14 -21.28 23.97
C ASN A 148 1.36 -21.50 23.68
N GLN A 149 1.72 -21.74 22.42
CA GLN A 149 3.12 -21.81 22.01
C GLN A 149 3.81 -20.45 22.15
N GLY A 150 3.17 -19.37 21.69
CA GLY A 150 3.68 -18.01 21.84
C GLY A 150 3.88 -17.61 23.30
N TRP A 151 2.95 -18.02 24.17
CA TRP A 151 3.05 -17.87 25.61
C TRP A 151 4.26 -18.64 26.19
N GLY A 152 4.48 -19.88 25.76
CA GLY A 152 5.67 -20.66 26.14
C GLY A 152 6.99 -19.94 25.79
N GLN A 153 7.05 -19.34 24.61
CA GLN A 153 8.22 -18.57 24.16
C GLN A 153 8.41 -17.29 24.98
N ALA A 154 7.34 -16.53 25.26
CA ALA A 154 7.41 -15.33 26.10
C ALA A 154 7.92 -15.66 27.52
N LYS A 155 7.45 -16.77 28.10
CA LYS A 155 7.97 -17.28 29.38
C LYS A 155 9.46 -17.63 29.33
N LYS A 156 9.90 -18.35 28.30
CA LYS A 156 11.31 -18.70 28.12
C LYS A 156 12.20 -17.46 28.08
N VAL A 157 11.81 -16.45 27.32
CA VAL A 157 12.52 -15.16 27.25
C VAL A 157 12.67 -14.51 28.63
N ARG A 158 11.63 -14.55 29.47
CA ARG A 158 11.71 -14.00 30.83
C ARG A 158 12.67 -14.78 31.71
N ILE A 159 12.63 -16.12 31.64
CA ILE A 159 13.52 -17.02 32.37
C ILE A 159 14.98 -16.77 31.97
N ASP A 160 15.26 -16.68 30.67
CA ASP A 160 16.60 -16.44 30.14
C ASP A 160 17.14 -15.07 30.60
N LYS A 161 16.29 -14.02 30.65
CA LYS A 161 16.68 -12.72 31.24
C LYS A 161 16.92 -12.76 32.75
N CYS A 162 16.24 -13.66 33.47
CA CYS A 162 16.40 -13.86 34.92
C CYS A 162 17.74 -14.55 35.28
N GLN A 163 18.37 -15.29 34.35
CA GLN A 163 19.62 -16.03 34.63
C GLN A 163 20.88 -15.13 34.75
N GLY A 164 20.77 -13.84 34.41
CA GLY A 164 21.86 -12.86 34.48
C GLY A 164 21.71 -11.77 35.57
N THR A 165 20.63 -11.78 36.34
CA THR A 165 20.34 -10.78 37.40
C THR A 165 19.82 -11.46 38.66
N ALA A 166 19.99 -10.83 39.83
CA ALA A 166 19.43 -11.35 41.08
C ALA A 166 17.92 -11.61 40.91
N LEU A 167 17.53 -12.88 40.99
CA LEU A 167 16.17 -13.34 40.74
C LEU A 167 15.20 -12.67 41.72
N SER A 168 14.09 -12.11 41.21
CA SER A 168 12.98 -11.74 42.09
C SER A 168 12.43 -13.01 42.78
N ASP A 169 11.88 -12.87 43.99
CA ASP A 169 11.31 -13.99 44.75
C ASP A 169 10.25 -14.77 43.95
N ALA A 170 9.53 -14.09 43.05
CA ALA A 170 8.58 -14.70 42.12
C ALA A 170 9.28 -15.58 41.07
N CYS A 171 10.38 -15.12 40.46
CA CYS A 171 11.18 -15.89 39.50
C CYS A 171 11.78 -17.14 40.20
N THR A 172 12.21 -17.00 41.46
CA THR A 172 12.71 -18.11 42.28
C THR A 172 11.63 -19.14 42.64
N LYS A 173 10.41 -18.68 42.98
CA LYS A 173 9.28 -19.55 43.31
C LYS A 173 8.80 -20.37 42.10
N TYR A 174 8.77 -19.78 40.91
CA TYR A 174 8.38 -20.45 39.67
C TYR A 174 9.46 -21.42 39.14
N MET A 175 10.75 -21.07 39.26
CA MET A 175 11.83 -21.99 38.87
C MET A 175 11.87 -23.26 39.73
N ARG A 176 11.36 -23.20 40.98
CA ARG A 176 11.21 -24.37 41.85
C ARG A 176 10.06 -25.30 41.41
N THR A 177 8.97 -24.77 40.86
CA THR A 177 7.84 -25.59 40.40
C THR A 177 8.11 -26.28 39.06
N LEU A 178 8.90 -25.67 38.16
CA LEU A 178 9.32 -26.31 36.90
C LEU A 178 10.32 -27.45 37.06
N ARG A 179 11.03 -27.56 38.20
CA ARG A 179 11.96 -28.67 38.47
C ARG A 179 11.28 -29.92 39.02
N LEU A 180 9.98 -29.87 39.29
CA LEU A 180 9.20 -30.95 39.93
C LEU A 180 8.26 -31.68 38.96
N THR A 181 8.35 -31.42 37.67
CA THR A 181 7.65 -32.12 36.57
C THR A 181 8.67 -32.59 35.54
#